data_AF-A0A9C8AI07-F1
#
_entry.id   AF-A0A9C8AI07-F1
#
_cell.length_a   1.000
_cell.length_b   1.000
_cell.length_c   1.000
_cell.angle_alpha   90.00
_cell.angle_beta   90.00
_cell.angle_gamma   90.00
#
_symmetry.space_group_name_H-M   'P 1'
#
loop_
_entity.id
_entity.type
_entity.pdbx_description
1 polymer ?
#
loop_
_entity_poly.entity_id
_entity_poly.type
_entity_poly.pdbx_seq_one_letter_code
_entity_poly.pdbx_strand_id
1 'polypeptide(L)'
;MASPETLKLRRKILGLVIQRARVQARKTIRECAEAIGISPRSFSAVEKGDKDLSLPQLEILARLLGLSPRQLWDGVLPEESSEEFQPPSEKAINVRHKIIGLLLEEARAKAGKSLTESARALGVSTRTLKAYEKGDKPIPLSHLDVLAELYGVDRGYFLQQGLFPPDEREKLAEEIEGFLKLPPEIRQFVVKPANVLYLRSAMHLSKLSAEEIRKLAESLLDITF
;
A
#
# COMPACT_ATOMS: atom_id res chain seq x y z
N MET A 1 -4.32 14.98 40.48
CA MET A 1 -3.34 13.88 40.46
C MET A 1 -4.06 12.60 40.07
N ALA A 2 -3.47 11.73 39.23
CA ALA A 2 -4.12 10.46 38.87
C ALA A 2 -4.23 9.56 40.11
N SER A 3 -5.39 8.92 40.32
CA SER A 3 -5.55 7.98 41.44
C SER A 3 -4.67 6.74 41.22
N PRO A 4 -4.21 6.07 42.28
CA PRO A 4 -3.48 4.80 42.17
C PRO A 4 -4.23 3.75 41.33
N GLU A 5 -5.56 3.74 41.42
CA GLU A 5 -6.44 2.89 40.61
C GLU A 5 -6.38 3.23 39.12
N THR A 6 -6.33 4.52 38.78
CA THR A 6 -6.20 4.99 37.39
C THR A 6 -4.87 4.53 36.77
N LEU A 7 -3.78 4.59 37.54
CA LEU A 7 -2.46 4.13 37.08
C LEU A 7 -2.44 2.62 36.88
N LYS A 8 -3.05 1.85 37.80
CA LYS A 8 -3.18 0.40 37.67
C LYS A 8 -4.01 0.00 36.45
N LEU A 9 -5.10 0.71 36.19
CA LEU A 9 -5.95 0.46 35.02
C LEU A 9 -5.19 0.72 33.70
N ARG A 10 -4.47 1.85 33.60
CA ARG A 10 -3.65 2.17 32.42
C ARG A 10 -2.57 1.12 32.16
N ARG A 11 -1.89 0.67 33.21
CA ARG A 11 -0.88 -0.40 33.12
C ARG A 11 -1.50 -1.71 32.63
N LYS A 12 -2.69 -2.05 33.11
CA LYS A 12 -3.42 -3.24 32.67
C LYS A 12 -3.80 -3.18 31.19
N ILE A 13 -4.30 -2.03 30.73
CA ILE A 13 -4.62 -1.80 29.31
C ILE A 13 -3.37 -1.98 28.45
N LEU A 14 -2.27 -1.31 28.80
CA LEU A 14 -1.01 -1.43 28.06
C LEU A 14 -0.49 -2.89 28.05
N GLY A 15 -0.57 -3.60 29.17
CA GLY A 15 -0.20 -5.01 29.25
C GLY A 15 -1.00 -5.90 28.30
N LEU A 16 -2.32 -5.68 28.19
CA LEU A 16 -3.19 -6.39 27.24
C LEU A 16 -2.85 -6.06 25.78
N VAL A 17 -2.57 -4.79 25.48
CA VAL A 17 -2.14 -4.35 24.13
C VAL A 17 -0.82 -5.04 23.75
N ILE A 18 0.16 -5.05 24.64
CA ILE A 18 1.45 -5.74 24.42
C ILE A 18 1.23 -7.24 24.20
N GLN A 19 0.38 -7.88 24.99
CA GLN A 19 0.07 -9.29 24.85
C GLN A 19 -0.54 -9.60 23.47
N ARG A 20 -1.52 -8.81 23.05
CA ARG A 20 -2.17 -8.97 21.75
C ARG A 20 -1.18 -8.74 20.60
N ALA A 21 -0.41 -7.66 20.66
CA ALA A 21 0.63 -7.36 19.67
C ALA A 21 1.68 -8.47 19.56
N ARG A 22 2.10 -9.05 20.70
CA ARG A 22 3.03 -10.17 20.74
C ARG A 22 2.46 -11.41 20.04
N VAL A 23 1.20 -11.75 20.32
CA VAL A 23 0.52 -12.91 19.70
C VAL A 23 0.37 -12.69 18.20
N GLN A 24 -0.03 -11.50 17.76
CA GLN A 24 -0.14 -11.11 16.35
C GLN A 24 1.20 -11.24 15.61
N ALA A 25 2.28 -10.78 16.23
CA ALA A 25 3.63 -10.91 15.71
C ALA A 25 4.20 -12.35 15.83
N ARG A 26 3.41 -13.31 16.37
CA ARG A 26 3.81 -14.70 16.62
C ARG A 26 5.09 -14.83 17.45
N LYS A 27 5.27 -13.94 18.42
CA LYS A 27 6.45 -13.89 19.30
C LYS A 27 6.19 -14.59 20.64
N THR A 28 7.23 -15.25 21.15
CA THR A 28 7.22 -15.85 22.48
C THR A 28 7.53 -14.82 23.56
N ILE A 29 7.10 -15.08 24.80
CA ILE A 29 7.47 -14.26 25.96
C ILE A 29 9.00 -14.15 26.11
N ARG A 30 9.73 -15.23 25.80
CA ARG A 30 11.20 -15.26 25.92
C ARG A 30 11.86 -14.30 24.94
N GLU A 31 11.48 -14.35 23.67
CA GLU A 31 12.02 -13.45 22.64
C GLU A 31 11.80 -11.97 23.00
N CYS A 32 10.60 -11.62 23.46
CA CYS A 32 10.30 -10.22 23.83
C CYS A 32 11.05 -9.78 25.10
N ALA A 33 11.18 -10.67 26.09
CA ALA A 33 11.90 -10.37 27.33
C ALA A 33 13.39 -10.15 27.08
N GLU A 34 14.00 -11.01 26.26
CA GLU A 34 15.40 -10.92 25.85
C GLU A 34 15.68 -9.61 25.11
N ALA A 35 14.83 -9.25 24.14
CA ALA A 35 15.01 -8.03 23.34
C ALA A 35 15.06 -6.75 24.18
N ILE A 36 14.29 -6.67 25.26
CA ILE A 36 14.24 -5.49 26.14
C ILE A 36 15.06 -5.62 27.42
N GLY A 37 15.88 -6.68 27.51
CA GLY A 37 16.83 -6.90 28.61
C GLY A 37 16.19 -7.23 29.95
N ILE A 38 15.06 -7.94 29.99
CA ILE A 38 14.40 -8.38 31.23
C ILE A 38 14.17 -9.90 31.25
N SER A 39 13.85 -10.44 32.43
CA SER A 39 13.51 -11.87 32.54
C SER A 39 12.11 -12.18 31.97
N PRO A 40 11.87 -13.40 31.45
CA PRO A 40 10.53 -13.83 30.99
C PRO A 40 9.43 -13.64 32.04
N ARG A 41 9.76 -13.89 33.32
CA ARG A 41 8.85 -13.63 34.45
C ARG A 41 8.49 -12.16 34.59
N SER A 42 9.45 -11.26 34.42
CA SER A 42 9.20 -9.81 34.43
C SER A 42 8.34 -9.39 33.25
N PHE A 43 8.57 -9.95 32.07
CA PHE A 43 7.76 -9.68 30.89
C PHE A 43 6.31 -10.16 31.06
N SER A 44 6.10 -11.35 31.62
CA SER A 44 4.74 -11.81 31.97
C SER A 44 4.05 -10.89 32.97
N ALA A 45 4.78 -10.29 33.92
CA ALA A 45 4.23 -9.30 34.84
C ALA A 45 3.86 -7.98 34.13
N VAL A 46 4.58 -7.61 33.06
CA VAL A 46 4.22 -6.48 32.19
C VAL A 46 2.89 -6.77 31.48
N GLU A 47 2.73 -7.92 30.82
CA GLU A 47 1.47 -8.28 30.14
C GLU A 47 0.28 -8.36 31.11
N LYS A 48 0.52 -8.80 32.35
CA LYS A 48 -0.49 -8.83 33.40
C LYS A 48 -0.84 -7.44 33.95
N GLY A 49 -0.06 -6.41 33.62
CA GLY A 49 -0.23 -5.07 34.17
C GLY A 49 0.22 -4.94 35.62
N ASP A 50 1.14 -5.80 36.08
CA ASP A 50 1.73 -5.75 37.42
C ASP A 50 3.03 -4.95 37.42
N LYS A 51 3.72 -4.87 36.28
CA LYS A 51 5.00 -4.15 36.10
C LYS A 51 4.92 -3.16 34.93
N ASP A 52 5.53 -1.99 35.06
CA ASP A 52 5.65 -1.02 33.96
C ASP A 52 6.83 -1.36 33.04
N LEU A 53 6.74 -0.88 31.80
CA LEU A 53 7.89 -0.70 30.91
C LEU A 53 8.42 0.73 31.01
N SER A 54 9.73 0.90 30.78
CA SER A 54 10.27 2.21 30.42
C SER A 54 9.97 2.54 28.95
N LEU A 55 10.06 3.82 28.58
CA LEU A 55 9.90 4.25 27.19
C LEU A 55 10.90 3.53 26.25
N PRO A 56 12.21 3.44 26.56
CA PRO A 56 13.15 2.69 25.72
C PRO A 56 12.76 1.22 25.53
N GLN A 57 12.25 0.57 26.58
CA GLN A 57 11.77 -0.82 26.47
C GLN A 57 10.56 -0.92 25.55
N LEU A 58 9.63 0.04 25.63
CA LEU A 58 8.49 0.09 24.72
C LEU A 58 8.93 0.32 23.27
N GLU A 59 9.91 1.19 23.03
CA GLU A 59 10.42 1.49 21.69
C GLU A 59 11.07 0.27 21.02
N ILE A 60 11.92 -0.45 21.77
CA ILE A 60 12.54 -1.70 21.31
C ILE A 60 11.48 -2.76 21.04
N LEU A 61 10.51 -2.90 21.96
CA LEU A 61 9.42 -3.87 21.81
C LEU A 61 8.55 -3.55 20.61
N ALA A 62 8.18 -2.29 20.39
CA ALA A 62 7.41 -1.84 19.23
C ALA A 62 8.13 -2.25 17.94
N ARG A 63 9.43 -1.96 17.85
CA ARG A 63 10.24 -2.31 16.68
C ARG A 63 10.29 -3.82 16.42
N LEU A 64 10.43 -4.63 17.47
CA LEU A 64 10.42 -6.10 17.39
C LEU A 64 9.08 -6.64 16.89
N LEU A 65 7.97 -6.02 17.31
CA LEU A 65 6.61 -6.42 16.99
C LEU A 65 6.10 -5.86 15.66
N GLY A 66 6.91 -5.06 14.95
CA GLY A 66 6.51 -4.43 13.69
C GLY A 66 5.53 -3.27 13.85
N LEU A 67 5.54 -2.60 15.00
CA LEU A 67 4.65 -1.49 15.35
C LEU A 67 5.46 -0.21 15.64
N SER A 68 4.79 0.94 15.61
CA SER A 68 5.34 2.18 16.18
C SER A 68 5.13 2.22 17.70
N PRO A 69 6.00 2.92 18.47
CA PRO A 69 5.81 3.09 19.91
C PRO A 69 4.44 3.71 20.25
N ARG A 70 3.97 4.62 19.39
CA ARG A 70 2.68 5.28 19.53
C ARG A 70 1.50 4.31 19.38
N GLN A 71 1.56 3.35 18.46
CA GLN A 71 0.50 2.34 18.30
C GLN A 71 0.35 1.47 19.55
N LEU A 72 1.46 1.06 20.17
CA LEU A 72 1.42 0.34 21.45
C LEU A 72 0.92 1.22 22.60
N TRP A 73 1.34 2.48 22.64
CA TRP A 73 0.95 3.42 23.69
C TRP A 73 -0.54 3.78 23.64
N ASP A 74 -1.06 4.05 22.43
CA ASP A 74 -2.46 4.46 22.20
C ASP A 74 -3.41 3.25 22.09
N GLY A 75 -2.88 2.02 22.05
CA GLY A 75 -3.68 0.79 21.95
C GLY A 75 -4.30 0.53 20.58
N VAL A 76 -3.81 1.19 19.54
CA VAL A 76 -4.30 1.07 18.16
C VAL A 76 -3.46 0.03 17.42
N LEU A 77 -3.85 -1.23 17.58
CA LEU A 77 -3.23 -2.34 16.84
C LEU A 77 -3.92 -2.50 15.47
N PRO A 78 -3.16 -2.81 14.40
CA PRO A 78 -3.75 -3.19 13.13
C PRO A 78 -4.73 -4.36 13.33
N GLU A 79 -5.88 -4.33 12.65
CA GLU A 79 -6.75 -5.49 12.62
C GLU A 79 -6.00 -6.67 11.99
N GLU A 80 -6.18 -7.86 12.56
CA GLU A 80 -5.74 -9.09 11.91
C GLU A 80 -6.55 -9.19 10.62
N SER A 81 -5.90 -9.03 9.47
CA SER A 81 -6.48 -9.44 8.20
C SER A 81 -6.63 -10.96 8.25
N SER A 82 -7.77 -11.42 8.77
CA SER A 82 -8.15 -12.83 8.86
C SER A 82 -8.75 -13.33 7.55
N GLU A 83 -8.64 -12.58 6.46
CA GLU A 83 -9.00 -13.09 5.15
C GLU A 83 -8.04 -14.23 4.82
N GLU A 84 -8.52 -15.45 5.05
CA GLU A 84 -7.88 -16.65 4.52
C GLU A 84 -7.72 -16.44 3.02
N PHE A 85 -6.50 -16.59 2.52
CA PHE A 85 -6.23 -16.48 1.10
C PHE A 85 -7.08 -17.49 0.35
N GLN A 86 -8.05 -16.98 -0.42
CA GLN A 86 -8.86 -17.80 -1.32
C GLN A 86 -8.27 -17.66 -2.72
N PRO A 87 -7.70 -18.75 -3.29
CA PRO A 87 -7.18 -18.69 -4.65
C PRO A 87 -8.33 -18.40 -5.62
N PRO A 88 -8.11 -17.53 -6.63
CA PRO A 88 -9.10 -17.26 -7.65
C PRO A 88 -9.53 -18.54 -8.35
N SER A 89 -10.82 -18.63 -8.70
CA SER A 89 -11.30 -19.76 -9.50
C SER A 89 -10.56 -19.86 -10.84
N GLU A 90 -10.46 -21.08 -11.38
CA GLU A 90 -9.90 -21.32 -12.71
C GLU A 90 -10.60 -20.47 -13.79
N LYS A 91 -11.91 -20.24 -13.64
CA LYS A 91 -12.69 -19.37 -14.51
C LYS A 91 -12.19 -17.92 -14.47
N ALA A 92 -11.87 -17.39 -13.30
CA ALA A 92 -11.32 -16.06 -13.15
C ALA A 92 -9.93 -15.94 -13.79
N ILE A 93 -9.08 -16.97 -13.63
CA ILE A 93 -7.76 -17.05 -14.27
C ILE A 93 -7.90 -17.05 -15.80
N ASN A 94 -8.84 -17.82 -16.35
CA ASN A 94 -9.09 -17.87 -17.80
C ASN A 94 -9.63 -16.55 -18.35
N VAL A 95 -10.53 -15.88 -17.62
CA VAL A 95 -10.98 -14.52 -17.96
C VAL A 95 -9.80 -13.56 -17.97
N ARG A 96 -8.88 -13.68 -16.99
CA ARG A 96 -7.69 -12.84 -16.94
C ARG A 96 -6.77 -13.05 -18.13
N HIS A 97 -6.57 -14.29 -18.59
CA HIS A 97 -5.82 -14.57 -19.81
C HIS A 97 -6.44 -13.91 -21.05
N LYS A 98 -7.78 -13.90 -21.17
CA LYS A 98 -8.49 -13.18 -22.24
C LYS A 98 -8.23 -11.68 -22.20
N ILE A 99 -8.29 -11.07 -21.00
CA ILE A 99 -8.01 -9.63 -20.82
C ILE A 99 -6.57 -9.30 -21.22
N ILE A 100 -5.58 -10.08 -20.77
CA ILE A 100 -4.17 -9.88 -21.14
C ILE A 100 -3.99 -9.99 -22.66
N GLY A 101 -4.64 -10.97 -23.30
CA GLY A 101 -4.60 -11.12 -24.75
C GLY A 101 -5.14 -9.90 -25.50
N LEU A 102 -6.26 -9.33 -25.06
CA LEU A 102 -6.85 -8.12 -25.64
C LEU A 102 -5.94 -6.90 -25.48
N LEU A 103 -5.39 -6.70 -24.27
CA LEU A 103 -4.41 -5.63 -24.01
C LEU A 103 -3.18 -5.78 -24.91
N LEU A 104 -2.74 -7.01 -25.14
CA LEU A 104 -1.60 -7.29 -26.00
C LEU A 104 -1.88 -6.94 -27.47
N GLU A 105 -3.06 -7.33 -27.96
CA GLU A 105 -3.51 -6.99 -29.32
C GLU A 105 -3.64 -5.47 -29.49
N GLU A 106 -4.23 -4.78 -28.51
CA GLU A 106 -4.37 -3.33 -28.50
C GLU A 106 -3.02 -2.61 -28.52
N ALA A 107 -2.10 -2.99 -27.63
CA ALA A 107 -0.75 -2.42 -27.57
C ALA A 107 0.01 -2.64 -28.89
N ARG A 108 -0.07 -3.86 -29.45
CA ARG A 108 0.55 -4.18 -30.74
C ARG A 108 -0.01 -3.29 -31.86
N ALA A 109 -1.32 -3.15 -31.93
CA ALA A 109 -1.99 -2.35 -32.95
C ALA A 109 -1.62 -0.86 -32.84
N LYS A 110 -1.60 -0.30 -31.63
CA LYS A 110 -1.16 1.08 -31.36
C LYS A 110 0.30 1.31 -31.73
N ALA A 111 1.16 0.34 -31.48
CA ALA A 111 2.57 0.37 -31.86
C ALA A 111 2.81 0.14 -33.37
N GLY A 112 1.76 -0.13 -34.15
CA GLY A 112 1.84 -0.40 -35.58
C GLY A 112 2.60 -1.69 -35.94
N LYS A 113 2.72 -2.63 -34.99
CA LYS A 113 3.51 -3.87 -35.19
C LYS A 113 2.65 -4.98 -35.81
N SER A 114 3.23 -5.72 -36.73
CA SER A 114 2.61 -6.92 -37.29
C SER A 114 2.75 -8.12 -36.35
N LEU A 115 1.88 -9.12 -36.52
CA LEU A 115 2.00 -10.41 -35.84
C LEU A 115 3.35 -11.09 -36.18
N THR A 116 3.82 -10.94 -37.42
CA THR A 116 5.06 -11.56 -37.90
C THR A 116 6.30 -10.98 -37.22
N GLU A 117 6.37 -9.66 -37.09
CA GLU A 117 7.48 -8.98 -36.40
C GLU A 117 7.51 -9.34 -34.91
N SER A 118 6.35 -9.29 -34.27
CA SER A 118 6.21 -9.56 -32.84
C SER A 118 6.53 -11.03 -32.51
N ALA A 119 6.08 -11.97 -33.36
CA ALA A 119 6.40 -13.39 -33.19
C ALA A 119 7.90 -13.67 -33.40
N ARG A 120 8.54 -12.98 -34.36
CA ARG A 120 9.98 -13.06 -34.60
C ARG A 120 10.79 -12.57 -33.40
N ALA A 121 10.39 -11.46 -32.78
CA ALA A 121 11.05 -10.90 -31.60
C ALA A 121 11.08 -11.89 -30.42
N LEU A 122 10.07 -12.76 -30.32
CA LEU A 122 9.97 -13.80 -29.29
C LEU A 122 10.58 -15.15 -29.68
N GLY A 123 10.97 -15.34 -30.95
CA GLY A 123 11.35 -16.65 -31.47
C GLY A 123 10.21 -17.68 -31.49
N VAL A 124 8.96 -17.24 -31.65
CA VAL A 124 7.77 -18.12 -31.72
C VAL A 124 7.05 -18.02 -33.06
N SER A 125 6.09 -18.90 -33.31
CA SER A 125 5.25 -18.83 -34.51
C SER A 125 4.18 -17.73 -34.39
N THR A 126 3.74 -17.17 -35.52
CA THR A 126 2.60 -16.23 -35.57
C THR A 126 1.31 -16.85 -35.02
N ARG A 127 1.12 -18.17 -35.18
CA ARG A 127 0.03 -18.93 -34.57
C ARG A 127 0.09 -18.89 -33.04
N THR A 128 1.29 -19.02 -32.47
CA THR A 128 1.50 -18.95 -31.01
C THR A 128 1.19 -17.55 -30.48
N LEU A 129 1.70 -16.50 -31.13
CA LEU A 129 1.40 -15.12 -30.75
C LEU A 129 -0.11 -14.84 -30.83
N LYS A 130 -0.77 -15.29 -31.90
CA LYS A 130 -2.23 -15.13 -32.06
C LYS A 130 -3.01 -15.89 -30.98
N ALA A 131 -2.51 -17.02 -30.49
CA ALA A 131 -3.13 -17.73 -29.37
C ALA A 131 -2.94 -16.99 -28.03
N TYR A 132 -1.84 -16.26 -27.86
CA TYR A 132 -1.66 -15.34 -26.73
C TYR A 132 -2.66 -14.19 -26.78
N GLU A 133 -2.79 -13.51 -27.93
CA GLU A 133 -3.74 -12.38 -28.10
C GLU A 133 -5.20 -12.81 -27.91
N LYS A 134 -5.56 -14.05 -28.25
CA LYS A 134 -6.89 -14.60 -27.98
C LYS A 134 -7.12 -15.04 -26.54
N GLY A 135 -6.07 -15.10 -25.71
CA GLY A 135 -6.10 -15.70 -24.39
C GLY A 135 -6.36 -17.21 -24.39
N ASP A 136 -6.20 -17.89 -25.53
CA ASP A 136 -6.38 -19.35 -25.65
C ASP A 136 -5.15 -20.10 -25.15
N LYS A 137 -3.99 -19.42 -25.14
CA LYS A 137 -2.75 -19.91 -24.53
C LYS A 137 -2.25 -18.86 -23.53
N PRO A 138 -1.90 -19.25 -22.29
CA PRO A 138 -1.23 -18.34 -21.37
C PRO A 138 0.09 -17.82 -21.95
N ILE A 139 0.30 -16.51 -21.90
CA ILE A 139 1.57 -15.88 -22.28
C ILE A 139 2.57 -15.99 -21.11
N PRO A 140 3.79 -16.50 -21.35
CA PRO A 140 4.86 -16.44 -20.35
C PRO A 140 5.22 -14.99 -20.00
N LEU A 141 5.52 -14.73 -18.72
CA LEU A 141 5.88 -13.37 -18.27
C LEU A 141 7.11 -12.81 -19.01
N SER A 142 8.10 -13.65 -19.31
CA SER A 142 9.28 -13.25 -20.09
C SER A 142 8.94 -12.79 -21.51
N HIS A 143 7.95 -13.42 -22.16
CA HIS A 143 7.47 -12.97 -23.46
C HIS A 143 6.70 -11.65 -23.34
N LEU A 144 5.91 -11.50 -22.27
CA LEU A 144 5.16 -10.27 -22.01
C LEU A 144 6.11 -9.07 -21.80
N ASP A 145 7.24 -9.27 -21.12
CA ASP A 145 8.26 -8.24 -20.92
C ASP A 145 8.89 -7.76 -22.24
N VAL A 146 9.31 -8.70 -23.10
CA VAL A 146 9.86 -8.39 -24.44
C VAL A 146 8.83 -7.66 -25.31
N LEU A 147 7.56 -8.07 -25.25
CA LEU A 147 6.50 -7.40 -26.02
C LEU A 147 6.16 -6.01 -25.45
N ALA A 148 6.22 -5.82 -24.13
CA ALA A 148 6.00 -4.51 -23.51
C ALA A 148 7.02 -3.49 -24.03
N GLU A 149 8.29 -3.87 -24.04
CA GLU A 149 9.38 -3.06 -24.60
C GLU A 149 9.18 -2.81 -26.10
N LEU A 150 8.88 -3.86 -26.88
CA LEU A 150 8.66 -3.75 -28.33
C LEU A 150 7.48 -2.83 -28.69
N TYR A 151 6.44 -2.80 -27.86
CA TYR A 151 5.24 -1.99 -28.07
C TYR A 151 5.31 -0.62 -27.40
N GLY A 152 6.37 -0.34 -26.63
CA GLY A 152 6.56 0.93 -25.93
C GLY A 152 5.54 1.18 -24.81
N VAL A 153 5.07 0.13 -24.15
CA VAL A 153 4.15 0.22 -23.00
C VAL A 153 4.87 -0.12 -21.70
N ASP A 154 4.51 0.57 -20.62
CA ASP A 154 5.02 0.24 -19.28
C ASP A 154 4.52 -1.14 -18.83
N ARG A 155 5.31 -1.85 -18.01
CA ARG A 155 4.93 -3.17 -17.46
C ARG A 155 3.60 -3.13 -16.70
N GLY A 156 3.33 -2.02 -16.02
CA GLY A 156 2.08 -1.75 -15.31
C GLY A 156 0.85 -1.75 -16.21
N TYR A 157 1.00 -1.51 -17.53
CA TYR A 157 -0.10 -1.59 -18.50
C TYR A 157 -0.82 -2.95 -18.43
N PHE A 158 -0.05 -4.04 -18.32
CA PHE A 158 -0.62 -5.39 -18.23
C PHE A 158 -1.04 -5.77 -16.82
N LEU A 159 -0.65 -5.03 -15.78
CA LEU A 159 -1.04 -5.31 -14.39
C LEU A 159 -2.42 -4.74 -14.03
N GLN A 160 -2.96 -3.87 -14.88
CA GLN A 160 -4.31 -3.35 -14.74
C GLN A 160 -5.34 -4.51 -14.70
N GLN A 161 -6.32 -4.39 -13.81
CA GLN A 161 -7.37 -5.40 -13.60
C GLN A 161 -6.79 -6.77 -13.20
N GLY A 162 -5.93 -6.76 -12.18
CA GLY A 162 -5.40 -7.97 -11.54
C GLY A 162 -6.49 -8.90 -11.01
N LEU A 163 -6.12 -10.15 -10.71
CA LEU A 163 -7.04 -11.16 -10.16
C LEU A 163 -7.55 -10.80 -8.77
N PHE A 164 -6.81 -9.96 -8.07
CA PHE A 164 -7.19 -9.40 -6.79
C PHE A 164 -7.33 -7.89 -6.97
N PRO A 165 -8.36 -7.26 -6.37
CA PRO A 165 -8.30 -5.83 -6.18
C PRO A 165 -7.03 -5.51 -5.38
N PRO A 166 -6.26 -4.47 -5.72
CA PRO A 166 -5.12 -4.07 -4.91
C PRO A 166 -5.65 -3.83 -3.50
N ASP A 167 -5.04 -4.50 -2.53
CA ASP A 167 -5.44 -4.36 -1.14
C ASP A 167 -5.13 -2.92 -0.68
N GLU A 168 -5.71 -2.51 0.45
CA GLU A 168 -5.48 -1.15 0.95
C GLU A 168 -3.99 -0.85 1.21
N ARG A 169 -3.17 -1.89 1.44
CA ARG A 169 -1.73 -1.76 1.69
C ARG A 169 -0.95 -1.50 0.40
N GLU A 170 -1.29 -2.17 -0.69
CA GLU A 170 -0.70 -1.97 -2.01
C GLU A 170 -1.07 -0.59 -2.55
N LYS A 171 -2.34 -0.18 -2.42
CA LYS A 171 -2.77 1.20 -2.75
C LYS A 171 -2.03 2.24 -1.91
N LEU A 172 -1.95 2.02 -0.60
CA LEU A 172 -1.23 2.93 0.29
C LEU A 172 0.27 2.98 -0.05
N ALA A 173 0.88 1.86 -0.43
CA ALA A 173 2.28 1.82 -0.87
C ALA A 173 2.49 2.63 -2.14
N GLU A 174 1.62 2.49 -3.14
CA GLU A 174 1.65 3.29 -4.37
C GLU A 174 1.44 4.79 -4.08
N GLU A 175 0.49 5.15 -3.23
CA GLU A 175 0.24 6.52 -2.80
C GLU A 175 1.43 7.11 -2.04
N ILE A 176 2.07 6.34 -1.16
CA ILE A 176 3.30 6.74 -0.45
C ILE A 176 4.44 6.92 -1.46
N GLU A 177 4.62 6.01 -2.41
CA GLU A 177 5.67 6.14 -3.43
C GLU A 177 5.45 7.39 -4.28
N GLY A 178 4.21 7.65 -4.70
CA GLY A 178 3.81 8.87 -5.39
C GLY A 178 4.08 10.12 -4.55
N PHE A 179 3.74 10.11 -3.27
CA PHE A 179 4.02 11.20 -2.34
C PHE A 179 5.51 11.45 -2.17
N LEU A 180 6.34 10.41 -2.09
CA LEU A 180 7.79 10.52 -1.95
C LEU A 180 8.46 11.11 -3.21
N LYS A 181 7.84 10.96 -4.39
CA LYS A 181 8.31 11.59 -5.64
C LYS A 181 8.05 13.11 -5.69
N LEU A 182 7.17 13.66 -4.85
CA LEU A 182 6.93 15.10 -4.79
C LEU A 182 8.15 15.87 -4.27
N PRO A 183 8.39 17.13 -4.71
CA PRO A 183 9.49 17.95 -4.19
C PRO A 183 9.46 18.09 -2.64
N PRO A 184 10.63 18.20 -1.98
CA PRO A 184 10.70 18.28 -0.52
C PRO A 184 9.87 19.41 0.08
N GLU A 185 9.81 20.59 -0.54
CA GLU A 185 9.03 21.72 0.00
C GLU A 185 7.52 21.41 -0.01
N ILE A 186 7.04 20.76 -1.07
CA ILE A 186 5.63 20.34 -1.19
C ILE A 186 5.29 19.29 -0.14
N ARG A 187 6.14 18.27 0.05
CA ARG A 187 5.91 17.26 1.10
C ARG A 187 5.84 17.89 2.48
N GLN A 188 6.76 18.80 2.80
CA GLN A 188 6.77 19.53 4.08
C GLN A 188 5.56 20.44 4.27
N PHE A 189 5.01 20.99 3.19
CA PHE A 189 3.78 21.76 3.23
C PHE A 189 2.56 20.87 3.50
N VAL A 190 2.44 19.74 2.80
CA VAL A 190 1.28 18.83 2.88
C VAL A 190 1.14 18.19 4.26
N VAL A 191 2.24 17.81 4.92
CA VAL A 191 2.19 17.10 6.21
C VAL A 191 1.73 17.96 7.40
N LYS A 192 1.59 19.27 7.24
CA LYS A 192 1.19 20.18 8.33
C LYS A 192 -0.34 20.22 8.46
N PRO A 193 -0.93 19.82 9.61
CA PRO A 193 -2.39 19.83 9.78
C PRO A 193 -3.04 21.22 9.60
N ALA A 194 -2.32 22.29 9.93
CA ALA A 194 -2.77 23.66 9.73
C ALA A 194 -3.01 24.01 8.24
N ASN A 195 -2.39 23.27 7.31
CA ASN A 195 -2.47 23.56 5.88
C ASN A 195 -3.67 22.92 5.19
N VAL A 196 -4.50 22.15 5.91
CA VAL A 196 -5.64 21.42 5.33
C VAL A 196 -6.60 22.34 4.56
N LEU A 197 -6.81 23.58 5.01
CA LEU A 197 -7.70 24.52 4.31
C LEU A 197 -7.14 24.93 2.94
N TYR A 198 -5.84 25.19 2.84
CA TYR A 198 -5.18 25.50 1.55
C TYR A 198 -5.29 24.32 0.57
N LEU A 199 -5.08 23.10 1.07
CA LEU A 199 -5.21 21.88 0.25
C LEU A 199 -6.64 21.69 -0.24
N ARG A 200 -7.65 21.89 0.62
CA ARG A 200 -9.07 21.82 0.23
C ARG A 200 -9.42 22.85 -0.83
N SER A 201 -8.92 24.08 -0.71
CA SER A 201 -9.12 25.11 -1.73
C SER A 201 -8.48 24.73 -3.06
N ALA A 202 -7.24 24.23 -3.05
CA ALA A 202 -6.56 23.76 -4.26
C ALA A 202 -7.32 22.60 -4.94
N MET A 203 -7.83 21.65 -4.16
CA MET A 203 -8.65 20.54 -4.67
C MET A 203 -10.00 21.00 -5.24
N HIS A 204 -10.56 22.08 -4.73
CA HIS A 204 -11.78 22.66 -5.28
C HIS A 204 -11.48 23.36 -6.62
N LEU A 205 -10.43 24.17 -6.66
CA LEU A 205 -9.97 24.85 -7.88
C LEU A 205 -9.64 23.87 -9.01
N SER A 206 -9.02 22.73 -8.70
CA SER A 206 -8.66 21.73 -9.72
C SER A 206 -9.85 21.06 -10.41
N LYS A 207 -11.07 21.20 -9.86
CA LYS A 207 -12.31 20.65 -10.44
C LYS A 207 -13.05 21.65 -11.33
N LEU A 208 -12.67 22.93 -11.28
CA LEU A 208 -13.29 23.98 -12.09
C LEU A 208 -12.78 23.89 -13.53
N SER A 209 -13.65 24.25 -14.47
CA SER A 209 -13.27 24.45 -15.86
C SER A 209 -12.31 25.64 -16.02
N ALA A 210 -11.55 25.65 -17.11
CA ALA A 210 -10.62 26.75 -17.39
C ALA A 210 -11.31 28.12 -17.48
N GLU A 211 -12.58 28.16 -17.88
CA GLU A 211 -13.36 29.39 -17.96
C GLU A 211 -13.80 29.89 -16.58
N GLU A 212 -14.21 28.98 -15.68
CA GLU A 212 -14.56 29.30 -14.29
C GLU A 212 -13.34 29.81 -13.50
N ILE A 213 -12.16 29.22 -13.72
CA ILE A 213 -10.91 29.68 -13.08
C ILE A 213 -10.55 31.08 -13.56
N ARG A 214 -10.73 31.39 -14.85
CA ARG A 214 -10.47 32.74 -15.39
C ARG A 214 -11.40 33.79 -14.80
N LYS A 215 -12.71 33.52 -14.76
CA LYS A 215 -13.69 34.43 -14.13
C LYS A 215 -13.40 34.65 -12.65
N LEU A 216 -12.98 33.60 -11.93
CA LEU A 216 -12.55 33.73 -10.54
C LEU A 216 -11.30 34.61 -10.42
N ALA A 217 -10.30 34.42 -11.28
CA ALA A 217 -9.09 35.24 -11.28
C ALA A 217 -9.37 36.72 -11.61
N GLU A 218 -10.25 36.99 -12.58
CA GLU A 218 -10.73 38.34 -12.92
C GLU A 218 -11.44 38.97 -11.71
N SER A 219 -12.35 38.24 -11.05
CA SER A 219 -13.04 38.75 -9.85
C SER A 219 -12.10 39.02 -8.67
N LEU A 220 -11.02 38.25 -8.53
CA LEU A 220 -10.01 38.48 -7.49
C LEU A 220 -9.15 39.71 -7.80
N LEU A 221 -8.82 39.94 -9.06
CA LEU A 221 -8.12 41.14 -9.51
C LEU A 221 -8.97 42.38 -9.23
N ASP A 222 -10.26 42.36 -9.56
CA ASP A 222 -11.21 43.48 -9.33
C ASP A 222 -11.42 43.81 -7.84
N ILE A 223 -11.18 42.87 -6.92
CA ILE A 223 -11.25 43.10 -5.47
C ILE A 223 -9.92 43.66 -4.92
N THR A 224 -8.82 43.46 -5.64
CA THR A 224 -7.48 43.89 -5.22
C THR A 224 -7.03 45.24 -5.82
N PHE A 225 -7.83 45.84 -6.69
CA PHE A 225 -7.66 47.18 -7.26
C PHE A 225 -8.81 48.11 -6.85
#